data_AF-A0A924RS58-F1
#
_entry.id   AF-A0A924RS58-F1
#
_cell.length_a   1.000
_cell.length_b   1.000
_cell.length_c   1.000
_cell.angle_alpha   90.00
_cell.angle_beta   90.00
_cell.angle_gamma   90.00
#
_symmetry.space_group_name_H-M   'P 1'
#
loop_
_entity.id
_entity.type
_entity.pdbx_description
1 polymer ?
#
loop_
_entity_poly.entity_id
_entity_poly.type
_entity_poly.pdbx_seq_one_letter_code
_entity_poly.pdbx_strand_id
1 'polypeptide(L)' 'MFKKLLAFLAAMTVAVAFAAVDVNKATPAELDGIKGIGPAISGKIVDERKKGNFKSWEDFIERV' A
#
# COMPACT_ATOMS: atom_id res chain seq x y z
N MET A 1 3.18 -34.31 -18.99
CA MET A 1 3.95 -33.28 -18.25
C MET A 1 3.27 -31.91 -18.25
N PHE A 2 2.58 -31.52 -19.34
CA PHE A 2 1.85 -30.24 -19.47
C PHE A 2 0.83 -29.93 -18.34
N LYS A 3 0.12 -30.94 -17.84
CA LYS A 3 -0.83 -30.78 -16.72
C LYS A 3 -0.16 -30.35 -15.40
N LYS A 4 1.08 -30.77 -15.15
CA LYS A 4 1.85 -30.35 -13.96
C LYS A 4 2.37 -28.92 -14.09
N LEU A 5 2.70 -28.51 -15.32
CA LEU A 5 3.12 -27.14 -15.63
C LEU A 5 1.96 -26.15 -15.49
N LEU A 6 0.77 -26.53 -15.96
CA LEU A 6 -0.47 -25.76 -15.77
C LEU A 6 -0.85 -25.63 -14.29
N ALA A 7 -0.73 -26.71 -13.50
CA ALA A 7 -0.98 -26.66 -12.07
C ALA A 7 0.04 -25.78 -11.32
N PHE A 8 1.30 -25.77 -11.77
CA PHE A 8 2.35 -24.92 -11.20
C PHE A 8 2.12 -23.44 -11.52
N LEU A 9 1.75 -23.11 -12.77
CA LEU A 9 1.37 -21.75 -13.18
C LEU A 9 0.12 -21.25 -12.44
N ALA A 10 -0.89 -22.10 -12.23
CA ALA A 10 -2.08 -21.75 -11.47
C ALA A 10 -1.79 -21.54 -9.96
N ALA A 11 -0.80 -22.23 -9.39
CA ALA A 11 -0.41 -22.04 -8.00
C ALA A 11 0.34 -20.71 -7.75
N MET A 12 1.01 -20.15 -8.76
CA MET A 12 1.77 -18.89 -8.63
C MET A 12 0.90 -17.63 -8.57
N THR A 13 -0.39 -17.70 -8.89
CA THR A 13 -1.27 -16.51 -8.89
C THR A 13 -1.68 -16.02 -7.50
N VAL A 14 -1.37 -16.78 -6.44
CA VAL A 14 -1.77 -16.46 -5.05
C VAL A 14 -0.69 -15.66 -4.31
N ALA A 15 0.49 -15.46 -4.90
CA ALA A 15 1.63 -14.79 -4.26
C ALA A 15 1.59 -13.24 -4.37
N VAL A 16 0.42 -12.63 -4.52
CA VAL A 16 0.30 -11.16 -4.40
C VAL A 16 0.38 -10.84 -2.90
N ALA A 17 1.60 -10.72 -2.41
CA ALA A 17 1.89 -10.29 -1.06
C ALA A 17 1.22 -8.93 -0.83
N PHE A 18 0.28 -8.88 0.11
CA PHE A 18 -0.16 -7.63 0.71
C PHE A 18 1.04 -7.04 1.45
N ALA A 19 1.88 -6.30 0.73
CA ALA A 19 2.90 -5.47 1.35
C ALA A 19 2.15 -4.42 2.17
N ALA A 20 2.25 -4.52 3.50
CA ALA A 20 1.72 -3.49 4.38
C ALA A 20 2.44 -2.17 4.03
N VAL A 21 1.69 -1.22 3.46
CA VAL A 21 2.22 0.08 3.07
C VAL A 21 2.38 0.92 4.33
N ASP A 22 3.64 1.14 4.75
CA ASP A 22 3.96 2.03 5.88
C ASP A 22 3.81 3.49 5.43
N VAL A 23 2.78 4.18 5.92
CA VAL A 23 2.48 5.58 5.58
C VAL A 23 3.64 6.55 5.85
N ASN A 24 4.56 6.21 6.76
CA ASN A 24 5.74 7.02 7.04
C ASN A 24 6.86 6.83 6.01
N LYS A 25 6.83 5.76 5.21
CA LYS A 25 7.91 5.40 4.26
C LYS A 25 7.45 5.28 2.81
N ALA A 26 6.17 5.03 2.59
CA ALA A 26 5.60 4.79 1.28
C ALA A 26 5.85 5.94 0.30
N THR A 27 6.09 5.63 -0.95
CA THR A 27 6.09 6.61 -2.03
C THR A 27 4.66 7.07 -2.34
N PRO A 28 4.47 8.24 -2.97
CA PRO A 28 3.14 8.69 -3.38
C PRO A 28 2.41 7.66 -4.26
N ALA A 29 3.14 7.01 -5.18
CA ALA A 29 2.59 5.98 -6.06
C ALA A 29 2.13 4.72 -5.30
N GLU A 30 2.83 4.32 -4.24
CA GLU A 30 2.40 3.21 -3.38
C GLU A 30 1.15 3.55 -2.58
N LEU A 31 1.01 4.80 -2.14
CA LEU A 31 -0.19 5.28 -1.46
C LEU A 31 -1.38 5.38 -2.42
N ASP A 32 -1.18 5.88 -3.64
CA ASP A 32 -2.20 5.94 -4.71
C ASP A 32 -2.72 4.56 -5.13
N GLY A 33 -1.88 3.52 -4.97
CA GLY A 33 -2.26 2.13 -5.24
C GLY A 33 -3.20 1.53 -4.19
N ILE A 34 -3.40 2.19 -3.04
CA ILE A 34 -4.32 1.72 -2.00
C ILE A 34 -5.75 2.03 -2.43
N LYS A 35 -6.59 0.99 -2.52
CA LYS A 35 -8.00 1.13 -2.87
C LYS A 35 -8.69 2.15 -1.94
N GLY A 36 -9.16 3.26 -2.51
CA GLY A 36 -9.82 4.34 -1.77
C GLY A 36 -8.91 5.52 -1.40
N ILE A 37 -7.60 5.40 -1.60
CA ILE A 37 -6.63 6.50 -1.48
C ILE A 37 -6.21 6.91 -2.89
N GLY A 38 -6.72 8.05 -3.36
CA GLY A 38 -6.29 8.65 -4.63
C GLY A 38 -5.27 9.77 -4.44
N PRO A 39 -4.85 10.44 -5.54
CA PRO A 39 -3.81 11.48 -5.53
C PRO A 39 -4.05 12.62 -4.52
N ALA A 40 -5.31 12.94 -4.24
CA ALA A 40 -5.67 13.95 -3.24
C ALA A 40 -5.31 13.52 -1.81
N ILE A 41 -5.63 12.28 -1.43
CA ILE A 41 -5.36 11.76 -0.08
C ILE A 41 -3.88 11.39 0.05
N SER A 42 -3.28 10.76 -0.95
CA SER A 42 -1.84 10.44 -0.92
C SER A 42 -0.98 11.71 -0.80
N GLY A 43 -1.34 12.79 -1.51
CA GLY A 43 -0.72 14.11 -1.37
C GLY A 43 -0.82 14.63 0.07
N LYS A 44 -2.03 14.56 0.66
CA LYS A 44 -2.25 14.96 2.05
C LYS A 44 -1.41 14.15 3.05
N ILE A 45 -1.33 12.83 2.89
CA ILE A 45 -0.50 11.95 3.72
C ILE A 45 0.98 12.38 3.65
N VAL A 46 1.47 12.63 2.43
CA VAL A 46 2.86 13.05 2.18
C VAL A 46 3.14 14.42 2.79
N ASP A 47 2.20 15.36 2.72
CA ASP A 47 2.36 16.69 3.31
C ASP A 47 2.28 16.66 4.84
N GLU A 48 1.37 15.87 5.40
CA GLU A 48 1.26 15.71 6.85
C GLU A 48 2.52 15.07 7.42
N ARG A 49 3.02 13.97 6.86
CA ARG A 49 4.23 13.31 7.41
C ARG A 49 5.49 14.16 7.31
N LYS A 50 5.56 15.15 6.41
CA LYS A 50 6.66 16.15 6.38
C LYS A 50 6.73 16.97 7.66
N LYS A 51 5.59 17.20 8.32
CA LYS A 51 5.51 17.89 9.62
C LYS A 51 5.99 16.98 10.77
N GLY A 52 6.04 15.67 10.54
CA GLY A 52 6.48 14.65 11.49
C GLY A 52 5.78 13.32 11.24
N ASN A 53 6.45 12.21 11.53
CA ASN A 53 5.90 10.87 11.36
C ASN A 53 4.59 10.68 12.12
N PHE A 54 3.67 9.89 11.55
CA PHE A 54 2.49 9.43 12.25
C PHE A 54 2.89 8.47 13.37
N LYS A 55 2.38 8.73 14.57
CA LYS A 55 2.72 7.99 15.80
C LYS A 55 1.76 6.83 16.07
N SER A 56 0.51 6.96 15.65
CA SER A 56 -0.51 5.93 15.76
C SER A 56 -1.54 6.08 14.63
N TRP A 57 -2.48 5.15 14.59
CA TRP A 57 -3.58 5.21 13.63
C TRP A 57 -4.55 6.37 13.92
N GLU A 58 -4.76 6.70 15.19
CA GLU A 58 -5.59 7.83 15.60
C GLU A 58 -4.98 9.16 15.15
N ASP A 59 -3.67 9.34 15.33
CA ASP A 59 -2.91 10.51 14.83
C ASP A 59 -3.00 10.64 13.30
N PHE A 60 -2.98 9.51 12.58
CA PHE A 60 -3.18 9.51 11.15
C PHE A 60 -4.57 10.02 10.75
N ILE A 61 -5.64 9.48 11.37
CA ILE A 61 -7.03 9.88 11.08
C ILE A 61 -7.27 11.36 11.41
N GLU A 62 -6.67 11.87 12.48
CA GLU A 62 -6.86 13.28 12.87
C GLU A 62 -6.24 14.25 11.85
N ARG A 63 -5.15 13.84 11.19
CA ARG A 63 -4.37 14.71 10.30
C ARG A 63 -4.74 14.57 8.83
N VAL A 64 -5.15 13.38 8.38
CA VAL A 64 -5.42 13.04 6.96
C VAL A 64 -6.91 12.90 6.70
#